data_AF-A0A3B0W6Y3-F1
#
_entry.id   AF-A0A3B0W6Y3-F1
#
_cell.length_a   1.000
_cell.length_b   1.000
_cell.length_c   1.000
_cell.angle_alpha   90.00
_cell.angle_beta   90.00
_cell.angle_gamma   90.00
#
_symmetry.space_group_name_H-M   'P 1'
#
loop_
_entity.id
_entity.type
_entity.pdbx_description
1 polymer ?
#
loop_
_entity_poly.entity_id
_entity_poly.type
_entity_poly.pdbx_seq_one_letter_code
_entity_poly.pdbx_strand_id
1 'polypeptide(L)'
;MSKNIRKIKLASGKECKIIRIRRNLIPNYYILAFPKLQGEPTKEEVSEMVTLGIEFAKTIAKELVGDSEAYTLLYSGYSARREKGWHVHIVLLGNRWKKAWLYIVLAGKNILQ
;
A
#
# COMPACT_ATOMS: atom_id res chain seq x y z
N MET A 1 -16.08 -12.90 2.92
CA MET A 1 -14.97 -11.94 3.13
C MET A 1 -15.27 -10.64 2.39
N SER A 2 -15.83 -9.62 3.03
CA SER A 2 -16.02 -8.32 2.39
C SER A 2 -14.68 -7.57 2.36
N LYS A 3 -14.04 -7.53 1.17
CA LYS A 3 -12.96 -6.58 0.89
C LYS A 3 -13.65 -5.24 0.63
N ASN A 4 -13.53 -4.27 1.53
CA ASN A 4 -13.86 -2.88 1.17
C ASN A 4 -12.81 -2.44 0.13
N ILE A 5 -13.22 -2.43 -1.13
CA ILE A 5 -12.42 -2.01 -2.27
C ILE A 5 -12.85 -0.60 -2.61
N ARG A 6 -11.94 0.38 -2.44
CA ARG A 6 -12.15 1.75 -2.94
C ARG A 6 -11.44 1.89 -4.27
N LYS A 7 -12.07 2.56 -5.23
CA LYS A 7 -11.51 2.84 -6.56
C LYS A 7 -11.02 4.28 -6.62
N ILE A 8 -9.90 4.51 -7.30
CA ILE A 8 -9.36 5.84 -7.58
C ILE A 8 -9.02 5.89 -9.06
N LYS A 9 -9.42 6.95 -9.75
CA LYS A 9 -9.02 7.18 -11.15
C LYS A 9 -7.73 7.99 -11.19
N LEU A 10 -6.85 7.60 -12.08
CA LEU A 10 -5.66 8.34 -12.46
C LEU A 10 -6.02 9.40 -13.52
N ALA A 11 -5.17 10.40 -13.70
CA ALA A 11 -5.31 11.43 -14.73
C ALA A 11 -5.34 10.83 -16.15
N SER A 12 -4.68 9.68 -16.35
CA SER A 12 -4.73 8.91 -17.60
C SER A 12 -6.08 8.25 -17.89
N GLY A 13 -7.02 8.28 -16.94
CA GLY A 13 -8.31 7.58 -17.01
C GLY A 13 -8.27 6.13 -16.53
N LYS A 14 -7.09 5.55 -16.28
CA LYS A 14 -6.96 4.21 -15.70
C LYS A 14 -7.38 4.20 -14.22
N GLU A 15 -7.76 3.03 -13.71
CA GLU A 15 -8.29 2.88 -12.35
C GLU A 15 -7.30 2.13 -11.44
N CYS A 16 -7.02 2.67 -10.26
CA CYS A 16 -6.39 1.96 -9.16
C CYS A 16 -7.41 1.48 -8.13
N LYS A 17 -7.05 0.43 -7.40
CA LYS A 17 -7.87 -0.17 -6.35
C LYS A 17 -7.14 -0.13 -5.02
N ILE A 18 -7.78 0.45 -4.00
CA ILE A 18 -7.33 0.35 -2.61
C ILE A 18 -8.03 -0.83 -1.96
N ILE A 19 -7.24 -1.72 -1.38
CA ILE A 19 -7.71 -2.95 -0.76
C ILE A 19 -7.18 -3.00 0.67
N ARG A 20 -8.08 -3.14 1.65
CA ARG A 20 -7.67 -3.43 3.04
C ARG A 20 -7.25 -4.89 3.17
N ILE A 21 -6.03 -5.11 3.63
CA ILE A 21 -5.48 -6.42 3.93
C ILE A 21 -5.74 -6.75 5.40
N ARG A 22 -6.55 -7.77 5.64
CA ARG A 22 -6.77 -8.32 6.98
C ARG A 22 -5.75 -9.44 7.22
N ARG A 23 -4.64 -9.13 7.89
CA ARG A 23 -3.69 -10.12 8.38
C ARG A 23 -3.40 -9.83 9.85
N ASN A 24 -3.43 -10.87 10.69
CA ASN A 24 -3.32 -10.72 12.14
C ASN A 24 -2.00 -10.06 12.59
N LEU A 25 -0.93 -10.22 11.83
CA LEU A 25 0.42 -9.74 12.22
C LEU A 25 0.73 -8.28 11.85
N ILE A 26 -0.03 -7.69 10.92
CA ILE A 26 0.18 -6.29 10.48
C ILE A 26 -1.19 -5.60 10.50
N PRO A 27 -1.50 -4.82 11.54
CA PRO A 27 -2.76 -4.08 11.61
C PRO A 27 -2.78 -2.95 10.58
N ASN A 28 -3.99 -2.49 10.22
CA ASN A 28 -4.21 -1.30 9.39
C ASN A 28 -3.35 -1.25 8.12
N TYR A 29 -3.35 -2.37 7.41
CA TYR A 29 -2.56 -2.55 6.20
C TYR A 29 -3.46 -2.47 4.97
N TYR A 30 -3.07 -1.65 4.01
CA TYR A 30 -3.75 -1.42 2.75
C TYR A 30 -2.77 -1.59 1.58
N ILE A 31 -3.33 -1.90 0.41
CA ILE A 31 -2.60 -1.94 -0.85
C ILE A 31 -3.33 -1.06 -1.84
N LEU A 32 -2.63 -0.09 -2.43
CA LEU A 32 -3.05 0.58 -3.64
C LEU A 32 -2.48 -0.20 -4.82
N ALA A 33 -3.33 -0.85 -5.60
CA ALA A 33 -2.95 -1.70 -6.72
C ALA A 33 -3.39 -1.10 -8.05
N PHE A 34 -2.53 -1.21 -9.05
CA PHE A 34 -2.85 -1.00 -10.45
C PHE A 34 -3.23 -2.36 -11.08
N PRO A 35 -4.49 -2.56 -11.48
CA PRO A 35 -4.95 -3.80 -12.09
C PRO A 35 -4.19 -4.16 -13.37
N LYS A 36 -3.66 -5.38 -13.44
CA LYS A 36 -2.91 -5.91 -14.60
C LYS A 36 -3.68 -5.89 -15.91
N LEU A 37 -5.01 -5.94 -15.86
CA LEU A 37 -5.88 -5.90 -17.05
C LEU A 37 -5.77 -4.58 -17.82
N GLN A 38 -5.20 -3.53 -17.22
CA GLN A 38 -4.98 -2.23 -17.86
C GLN A 38 -3.53 -2.07 -18.38
N GLY A 39 -2.78 -3.17 -18.45
CA GLY A 39 -1.39 -3.19 -18.89
C GLY A 39 -0.40 -2.78 -17.80
N GLU A 40 0.74 -2.26 -18.23
CA GLU A 40 1.76 -1.68 -17.34
C GLU A 40 1.51 -0.17 -17.18
N PRO A 41 1.74 0.39 -15.97
CA PRO A 41 1.64 1.81 -15.75
C PRO A 41 2.84 2.54 -16.37
N THR A 42 2.62 3.75 -16.86
CA THR A 42 3.70 4.67 -17.24
C THR A 42 4.42 5.22 -16.01
N LYS A 43 5.54 5.92 -16.20
CA LYS A 43 6.28 6.56 -15.09
C LYS A 43 5.45 7.62 -14.38
N GLU A 44 4.64 8.35 -15.14
CA GLU A 44 3.73 9.38 -14.66
C GLU A 44 2.63 8.75 -13.82
N GLU A 45 2.03 7.64 -14.30
CA GLU A 45 1.02 6.88 -13.54
C GLU A 45 1.61 6.31 -12.24
N VAL A 46 2.84 5.80 -12.26
CA VAL A 46 3.52 5.34 -11.03
C VAL A 46 3.72 6.49 -10.05
N SER A 47 4.16 7.66 -10.53
CA SER A 47 4.36 8.84 -9.69
C SER A 47 3.04 9.31 -9.07
N GLU A 48 1.98 9.36 -9.88
CA GLU A 48 0.63 9.70 -9.44
C GLU A 48 0.11 8.70 -8.40
N MET A 49 0.30 7.39 -8.62
CA MET A 49 -0.06 6.35 -7.65
C MET A 49 0.64 6.54 -6.31
N VAL A 50 1.93 6.89 -6.30
CA VAL A 50 2.67 7.13 -5.05
C VAL A 50 2.11 8.35 -4.32
N THR A 51 1.86 9.44 -5.04
CA THR A 51 1.23 10.65 -4.48
C THR A 51 -0.15 10.36 -3.89
N LEU A 52 -1.03 9.71 -4.64
CA LEU A 52 -2.36 9.29 -4.17
C LEU A 52 -2.27 8.32 -2.99
N GLY A 53 -1.26 7.46 -2.98
CA GLY A 53 -0.97 6.56 -1.87
C GLY A 53 -0.63 7.32 -0.59
N ILE A 54 0.18 8.37 -0.67
CA ILE A 54 0.52 9.25 0.46
C ILE A 54 -0.72 10.00 0.96
N GLU A 55 -1.50 10.60 0.06
CA GLU A 55 -2.71 11.36 0.43
C GLU A 55 -3.75 10.46 1.11
N PHE A 56 -3.98 9.27 0.55
CA PHE A 56 -4.83 8.28 1.17
C PHE A 56 -4.30 7.88 2.55
N ALA A 57 -3.00 7.63 2.68
CA ALA A 57 -2.36 7.25 3.94
C ALA A 57 -2.55 8.31 5.01
N LYS A 58 -2.34 9.59 4.68
CA LYS A 58 -2.53 10.72 5.60
C LYS A 58 -3.96 10.81 6.11
N THR A 59 -4.92 10.71 5.19
CA THR A 59 -6.35 10.77 5.50
C THR A 59 -6.74 9.64 6.45
N ILE A 60 -6.42 8.40 6.09
CA ILE A 60 -6.84 7.23 6.86
C ILE A 60 -6.05 7.08 8.17
N ALA A 61 -4.81 7.56 8.24
CA ALA A 61 -4.03 7.60 9.48
C ALA A 61 -4.66 8.58 10.47
N LYS A 62 -5.06 9.78 10.02
CA LYS A 62 -5.76 10.74 10.86
C LYS A 62 -7.05 10.16 11.42
N GLU A 63 -7.85 9.51 10.58
CA GLU A 63 -9.13 8.91 10.96
C GLU A 63 -8.99 7.75 11.95
N LEU A 64 -8.05 6.83 11.73
CA LEU A 64 -7.98 5.58 12.49
C LEU A 64 -7.03 5.61 13.69
N VAL A 65 -6.00 6.46 13.66
CA VAL A 65 -4.98 6.53 14.72
C VAL A 65 -4.72 7.95 15.23
N GLY A 66 -5.44 8.96 14.73
CA GLY A 66 -5.40 10.33 15.26
C GLY A 66 -4.24 11.19 14.75
N ASP A 67 -3.32 10.61 13.97
CA ASP A 67 -2.09 11.24 13.48
C ASP A 67 -1.96 11.01 11.97
N SER A 68 -1.90 12.09 11.18
CA SER A 68 -1.80 12.02 9.72
C SER A 68 -0.44 11.54 9.24
N GLU A 69 0.60 11.60 10.07
CA GLU A 69 1.96 11.18 9.71
C GLU A 69 2.31 9.77 10.25
N ALA A 70 1.36 9.10 10.90
CA ALA A 70 1.49 7.74 11.41
C ALA A 70 1.33 6.66 10.32
N TYR A 71 2.12 6.73 9.25
CA TYR A 71 2.11 5.75 8.18
C TYR A 71 3.50 5.39 7.66
N THR A 72 3.57 4.29 6.91
CA THR A 72 4.73 3.89 6.12
C THR A 72 4.26 3.41 4.76
N LEU A 73 4.90 3.95 3.73
CA LEU A 73 4.70 3.57 2.35
C LEU A 73 5.84 2.64 1.92
N LEU A 74 5.53 1.53 1.26
CA LEU A 74 6.53 0.69 0.61
C LEU A 74 6.18 0.55 -0.86
N TYR A 75 7.11 0.97 -1.71
CA TYR A 75 7.05 0.76 -3.14
C TYR A 75 8.32 0.07 -3.59
N SER A 76 8.18 -1.14 -4.13
CA SER A 76 9.31 -1.95 -4.59
C SER A 76 9.41 -1.88 -6.11
N GLY A 77 10.60 -1.90 -6.68
CA GLY A 77 10.80 -2.09 -8.13
C GLY A 77 10.40 -3.51 -8.58
N TYR A 78 10.23 -3.72 -9.89
CA TYR A 78 9.69 -4.97 -10.45
C TYR A 78 10.46 -6.24 -10.05
N SER A 79 11.78 -6.18 -10.03
CA SER A 79 12.64 -7.34 -9.69
C SER A 79 12.56 -7.75 -8.23
N ALA A 80 12.26 -6.80 -7.33
CA ALA A 80 12.14 -7.05 -5.90
C ALA A 80 10.73 -7.54 -5.49
N ARG A 81 9.81 -7.70 -6.45
CA ARG A 81 8.43 -8.16 -6.19
C ARG A 81 8.28 -9.65 -6.49
N ARG A 82 7.63 -10.36 -5.56
CA ARG A 82 7.09 -11.70 -5.79
C ARG A 82 5.92 -11.65 -6.78
N GLU A 83 4.89 -10.87 -6.47
CA GLU A 83 3.78 -10.65 -7.39
C GLU A 83 4.12 -9.57 -8.40
N LYS A 84 4.09 -9.91 -9.69
CA LYS A 84 4.41 -8.99 -10.80
C LYS A 84 3.36 -7.90 -11.06
N GLY A 85 2.52 -7.57 -10.06
CA GLY A 85 1.59 -6.46 -10.12
C GLY A 85 2.25 -5.16 -9.68
N TRP A 86 1.75 -4.02 -10.16
CA TRP A 86 2.17 -2.70 -9.70
C TRP A 86 1.32 -2.28 -8.51
N HIS A 87 1.98 -2.06 -7.38
CA HIS A 87 1.27 -1.79 -6.14
C HIS A 87 2.14 -1.03 -5.14
N VAL A 88 1.47 -0.30 -4.26
CA VAL A 88 2.04 0.43 -3.13
C VAL A 88 1.44 -0.15 -1.86
N HIS A 89 2.31 -0.55 -0.93
CA HIS A 89 1.90 -0.98 0.40
C HIS A 89 1.77 0.24 1.30
N ILE A 90 0.67 0.30 2.05
CA ILE A 90 0.38 1.41 2.96
C ILE A 90 0.07 0.80 4.33
N VAL A 91 0.91 1.07 5.33
CA VAL A 91 0.74 0.52 6.68
C VAL A 91 0.66 1.67 7.67
N LEU A 92 -0.38 1.71 8.50
CA LEU A 92 -0.53 2.75 9.52
C LEU A 92 0.22 2.34 10.79
N LEU A 93 1.25 3.10 11.15
CA LEU A 93 2.17 2.80 12.24
C LEU A 93 2.45 4.08 13.04
N GLY A 94 1.88 4.20 14.24
CA GLY A 94 2.03 5.40 15.07
C GLY A 94 3.33 5.50 15.89
N ASN A 95 4.27 4.54 15.78
CA ASN A 95 5.56 4.65 16.47
C ASN A 95 6.66 3.77 15.85
N ARG A 96 7.91 4.05 16.25
CA ARG A 96 9.12 3.34 15.78
C ARG A 96 9.11 1.84 16.07
N TRP A 97 8.49 1.40 17.17
CA TRP A 97 8.47 -0.02 17.55
C TRP A 97 7.50 -0.84 16.70
N LYS A 98 6.33 -0.29 16.37
CA LYS A 98 5.41 -0.88 15.39
C LYS A 98 6.06 -0.97 14.00
N LYS A 99 6.89 0.01 13.64
CA LYS A 99 7.69 -0.02 12.40
C LYS A 99 8.77 -1.10 12.43
N ALA A 100 9.49 -1.25 13.55
CA ALA A 100 10.44 -2.35 13.73
C ALA A 100 9.73 -3.72 13.63
N TRP A 101 8.57 -3.87 14.27
CA TRP A 101 7.75 -5.08 14.16
C TRP A 101 7.32 -5.38 12.72
N LEU A 102 6.89 -4.36 11.95
CA LEU A 102 6.62 -4.51 10.53
C LEU A 102 7.82 -5.12 9.81
N TYR A 103 9.03 -4.60 10.04
CA TYR A 103 10.23 -5.12 9.40
C TYR A 103 10.56 -6.55 9.82
N ILE A 104 10.38 -6.92 11.09
CA ILE A 104 10.54 -8.31 11.55
C ILE A 104 9.56 -9.23 10.82
N VAL A 105 8.28 -8.86 10.75
CA VAL A 105 7.26 -9.66 10.06
C VAL A 105 7.55 -9.78 8.57
N LEU A 106 8.01 -8.72 7.92
CA LEU A 106 8.39 -8.74 6.50
C LEU A 106 9.64 -9.59 6.27
N ALA A 107 10.66 -9.48 7.11
CA ALA A 107 11.86 -10.31 7.04
C ALA A 107 11.53 -11.79 7.22
N GLY A 108 10.76 -12.15 8.26
CA GLY A 108 10.33 -13.52 8.49
C GLY A 108 9.50 -14.08 7.33
N LYS A 109 8.61 -13.26 6.73
CA LYS A 109 7.90 -13.67 5.52
C LYS A 109 8.83 -13.95 4.35
N ASN A 110 9.89 -13.17 4.16
CA ASN A 110 10.83 -13.39 3.07
C ASN A 110 11.73 -14.61 3.31
N ILE A 111 12.06 -14.94 4.56
CA ILE A 111 12.87 -16.12 4.91
C ILE A 111 12.09 -17.42 4.73
N LEU A 112 10.80 -17.42 5.09
CA LEU A 112 9.91 -18.59 4.97
C LEU A 112 9.32 -18.78 3.56
N GLN A 113 9.78 -17.99 2.58
CA GLN A 113 9.31 -17.96 1.21
C GLN A 113 10.34 -18.52 0.25
#